data_AF-J3KSF7-F1
#
_entry.id   AF-J3KSF7-F1
#
_cell.length_a   1.000
_cell.length_b   1.000
_cell.length_c   1.000
_cell.angle_alpha   90.00
_cell.angle_beta   90.00
_cell.angle_gamma   90.00
#
_symmetry.space_group_name_H-M   'P 1'
#
loop_
_entity.id
_entity.type
_entity.pdbx_description
1 polymer ?
#
loop_
_entity_poly.entity_id
_entity_poly.type
_entity_poly.pdbx_seq_one_letter_code
_entity_poly.pdbx_strand_id
1 'polypeptide(L)'
;MKKWEDMANLPPHFRERTERLERNFTVSAVIFKKYEPIFQDIFKYPQEEQPRQQRGRKQRRQPCTVSEIFHFCWVLFIYAKGNFPMISDDLVNSYHLLLCALDLVYGNALQCSNRKELVNPNFKGLSE
;
A
#
# COMPACT_ATOMS: atom_id res chain seq x y z
N MET A 1 8.00 16.99 18.08
CA MET A 1 8.94 16.44 19.08
C MET A 1 10.05 17.39 19.50
N LYS A 2 10.66 18.16 18.58
CA LYS A 2 11.83 19.04 18.81
C LYS A 2 11.96 19.72 20.19
N LYS A 3 10.94 20.47 20.64
CA LYS A 3 10.97 21.15 21.96
C LYS A 3 11.25 20.20 23.13
N TRP A 4 10.69 18.99 23.10
CA TRP A 4 10.91 17.99 24.15
C TRP A 4 12.30 17.38 24.06
N GLU A 5 12.82 17.18 22.86
CA GLU A 5 14.19 16.69 22.63
C GLU A 5 15.24 17.69 23.12
N ASP A 6 14.97 18.98 22.91
CA ASP A 6 15.75 20.10 23.44
C ASP A 6 15.73 20.13 24.96
N MET A 7 14.54 20.06 25.57
CA MET A 7 14.38 20.04 27.02
C MET A 7 15.04 18.83 27.68
N ALA A 8 15.04 17.67 27.01
CA ALA A 8 15.63 16.43 27.51
C ALA A 8 17.14 16.31 27.23
N ASN A 9 17.77 17.30 26.58
CA ASN A 9 19.18 17.26 26.16
C ASN A 9 19.56 15.93 25.46
N LEU A 10 18.69 15.46 24.55
CA LEU A 10 18.94 14.18 23.86
C LEU A 10 20.24 14.23 23.04
N PRO A 11 21.02 13.13 23.02
CA PRO A 11 22.22 13.04 22.20
C PRO A 11 21.92 13.26 20.70
N PRO A 12 22.86 13.82 19.92
CA PRO A 12 22.64 14.15 18.50
C PRO A 12 22.15 12.96 17.65
N HIS A 13 22.70 11.77 17.86
CA HIS A 13 22.29 10.56 17.11
C HIS A 13 20.84 10.13 17.38
N PHE A 14 20.31 10.40 18.58
CA PHE A 14 18.90 10.13 18.89
C PHE A 14 18.00 11.10 18.15
N ARG A 15 18.36 12.39 18.13
CA ARG A 15 17.63 13.44 17.40
C ARG A 15 17.57 13.12 15.90
N GLU A 16 18.70 12.77 15.31
CA GLU A 16 18.77 12.37 13.89
C GLU A 16 17.85 11.18 13.58
N ARG A 17 17.85 10.16 14.45
CA ARG A 17 16.99 8.98 14.28
C ARG A 17 15.50 9.34 14.39
N THR A 18 15.13 10.24 15.29
CA THR A 18 13.75 10.73 15.41
C THR A 18 13.35 11.56 14.20
N GLU A 19 14.20 12.49 13.74
CA GLU A 19 13.92 13.29 12.55
C GLU A 19 13.77 12.41 11.30
N ARG A 20 14.63 11.38 11.15
CA ARG A 20 14.52 10.41 10.05
C ARG A 20 13.21 9.61 10.12
N LEU A 21 12.77 9.24 11.32
CA LEU A 21 11.50 8.54 11.53
C LEU A 21 10.31 9.45 11.16
N GLU A 22 10.31 10.69 11.64
CA GLU A 22 9.26 11.68 11.33
C GLU A 22 9.16 11.93 9.82
N ARG A 23 10.30 12.09 9.13
CA ARG A 23 10.35 12.24 7.68
C ARG A 23 9.80 11.01 6.98
N ASN A 24 10.26 9.82 7.35
CA ASN A 24 9.79 8.56 6.77
C ASN A 24 8.29 8.36 6.94
N PHE A 25 7.76 8.67 8.12
CA PHE A 25 6.32 8.62 8.39
C PHE A 25 5.56 9.63 7.52
N THR A 26 6.06 10.86 7.42
CA THR A 26 5.44 11.92 6.60
C THR A 26 5.34 11.51 5.14
N VAL A 27 6.43 10.98 4.57
CA VAL A 27 6.43 10.45 3.20
C VAL A 27 5.41 9.34 3.05
N SER A 28 5.42 8.32 3.92
CA SER A 28 4.45 7.22 3.87
C SER A 28 3.00 7.72 4.00
N ALA A 29 2.71 8.71 4.85
CA ALA A 29 1.37 9.27 5.01
C ALA A 29 0.89 10.01 3.75
N VAL A 30 1.78 10.77 3.08
CA VAL A 30 1.46 11.43 1.81
C VAL A 30 1.23 10.40 0.70
N ILE A 31 2.07 9.36 0.64
CA ILE A 31 1.92 8.29 -0.34
C ILE A 31 0.63 7.50 -0.10
N PHE A 32 0.26 7.22 1.15
CA PHE A 32 -1.01 6.53 1.47
C PHE A 32 -2.23 7.30 0.94
N LYS A 33 -2.24 8.63 1.08
CA LYS A 33 -3.30 9.49 0.52
C LYS A 33 -3.38 9.43 -1.01
N LYS A 34 -2.28 9.12 -1.70
CA LYS A 34 -2.25 8.90 -3.15
C LYS A 34 -2.60 7.47 -3.53
N TYR A 35 -2.21 6.51 -2.72
CA TYR A 35 -2.46 5.10 -2.92
C TYR A 35 -3.96 4.79 -3.04
N GLU A 36 -4.78 5.32 -2.14
CA GLU A 36 -6.22 5.05 -2.13
C GLU A 36 -6.92 5.37 -3.47
N PRO A 37 -6.87 6.61 -4.01
CA PRO A 37 -7.54 6.91 -5.28
C PRO A 37 -6.94 6.13 -6.46
N ILE A 38 -5.62 5.94 -6.52
CA ILE A 38 -4.99 5.17 -7.61
C ILE A 38 -5.44 3.70 -7.57
N PHE A 39 -5.54 3.12 -6.36
CA PHE A 39 -6.03 1.76 -6.20
C PHE A 39 -7.47 1.62 -6.68
N GLN A 40 -8.34 2.59 -6.39
CA GLN A 40 -9.74 2.61 -6.84
C GLN A 40 -9.90 2.77 -8.35
N ASP A 41 -8.97 3.44 -9.01
CA ASP A 41 -8.94 3.51 -10.47
C ASP A 41 -8.68 2.13 -11.09
N ILE A 42 -7.86 1.29 -10.44
CA ILE A 42 -7.42 -0.03 -10.95
C ILE A 42 -8.33 -1.16 -10.49
N PHE A 43 -8.75 -1.17 -9.23
CA PHE A 43 -9.51 -2.25 -8.58
C PHE A 43 -10.89 -1.75 -8.15
N LYS A 44 -11.84 -2.68 -7.95
CA LYS A 44 -13.17 -2.32 -7.44
C LYS A 44 -13.11 -1.78 -6.01
N TYR A 45 -14.14 -1.05 -5.60
CA TYR A 45 -14.12 -0.44 -4.27
C TYR A 45 -14.43 -1.47 -3.16
N PRO A 46 -13.62 -1.56 -2.08
CA PRO A 46 -13.86 -2.52 -1.00
C PRO A 46 -15.22 -2.36 -0.29
N GLN A 47 -15.82 -1.17 -0.29
CA GLN A 47 -17.14 -0.96 0.36
C GLN A 47 -18.31 -1.55 -0.44
N GLU A 48 -18.11 -1.96 -1.69
CA GLU A 48 -19.11 -2.71 -2.45
C GLU A 48 -19.13 -4.21 -2.08
N GLU A 49 -18.20 -4.69 -1.25
CA GLU A 49 -18.19 -6.08 -0.83
C GLU A 49 -19.30 -6.36 0.18
N GLN A 50 -20.26 -7.19 -0.24
CA GLN A 50 -21.26 -7.74 0.68
C GLN A 50 -20.55 -8.52 1.80
N PRO A 51 -20.98 -8.38 3.07
CA PRO A 51 -20.38 -9.10 4.18
C PRO A 51 -20.39 -10.62 3.93
N ARG A 52 -19.21 -11.23 4.03
CA ARG A 52 -19.02 -12.67 3.74
C ARG A 52 -19.93 -13.50 4.65
N GLN A 53 -20.84 -14.27 4.06
CA GLN A 53 -21.57 -15.32 4.79
C GLN A 53 -20.60 -16.44 5.18
N GLN A 54 -20.63 -16.91 6.44
CA GLN A 54 -19.84 -18.06 6.89
C GLN A 54 -20.28 -19.32 6.12
N ARG A 55 -19.51 -19.71 5.10
CA ARG A 55 -19.73 -20.97 4.38
C ARG A 55 -19.05 -22.12 5.13
N GLY A 56 -19.77 -23.24 5.23
CA GLY A 56 -19.33 -24.45 5.90
C GLY A 56 -18.01 -25.05 5.36
N ARG A 57 -17.36 -25.81 6.25
CA ARG A 57 -15.97 -26.32 6.30
C ARG A 57 -15.44 -27.16 5.12
N LYS A 58 -15.99 -27.07 3.90
CA LYS A 58 -15.44 -27.78 2.73
C LYS A 58 -14.46 -26.89 1.95
N GLN A 59 -13.18 -27.03 2.30
CA GLN A 59 -11.94 -26.86 1.54
C GLN A 59 -12.04 -26.36 0.08
N ARG A 60 -12.57 -25.16 -0.16
CA ARG A 60 -12.22 -24.35 -1.33
C ARG A 60 -11.36 -23.21 -0.80
N ARG A 61 -10.13 -23.08 -1.30
CA ARG A 61 -9.31 -21.88 -1.04
C ARG A 61 -10.19 -20.67 -1.38
N GLN A 62 -10.42 -19.80 -0.39
CA GLN A 62 -11.23 -18.62 -0.61
C GLN A 62 -10.54 -17.76 -1.68
N PRO A 63 -11.28 -17.27 -2.68
CA PRO A 63 -10.74 -16.30 -3.62
C PRO A 63 -10.28 -15.06 -2.85
N CYS A 64 -9.14 -14.49 -3.26
CA CYS A 64 -8.64 -13.25 -2.66
C CYS A 64 -9.67 -12.14 -2.88
N THR A 65 -9.91 -11.29 -1.89
CA THR A 65 -10.81 -10.13 -2.00
C THR A 65 -10.09 -8.84 -2.29
N VAL A 66 -10.83 -7.85 -2.79
CA VAL A 66 -10.25 -6.53 -3.11
C VAL A 66 -9.69 -5.85 -1.87
N SER A 67 -10.34 -6.00 -0.72
CA SER A 67 -9.80 -5.55 0.56
C SER A 67 -8.46 -6.21 0.91
N GLU A 68 -8.31 -7.52 0.70
CA GLU A 68 -7.04 -8.22 0.95
C GLU A 68 -5.94 -7.72 0.01
N ILE A 69 -6.25 -7.45 -1.26
CA ILE A 69 -5.32 -6.86 -2.23
C ILE A 69 -4.90 -5.45 -1.80
N PHE A 70 -5.86 -4.64 -1.33
CA PHE A 70 -5.58 -3.29 -0.83
C PHE A 70 -4.59 -3.30 0.33
N HIS A 71 -4.79 -4.19 1.31
CA HIS A 71 -3.86 -4.32 2.43
C HIS A 71 -2.51 -4.89 1.99
N PHE A 72 -2.54 -5.93 1.15
CA PHE A 72 -1.33 -6.58 0.66
C PHE A 72 -0.42 -5.63 -0.13
N CYS A 73 -0.97 -4.88 -1.07
CA CYS A 73 -0.20 -3.94 -1.89
C CYS A 73 0.45 -2.85 -1.02
N TRP A 74 -0.28 -2.33 -0.02
CA TRP A 74 0.28 -1.37 0.93
C TRP A 74 1.42 -1.95 1.77
N VAL A 75 1.23 -3.15 2.31
CA VAL A 75 2.26 -3.84 3.10
C VAL A 75 3.50 -4.15 2.25
N LEU A 76 3.30 -4.61 1.01
CA LEU A 76 4.37 -4.83 0.04
C LEU A 76 5.16 -3.54 -0.21
N PHE A 77 4.48 -2.42 -0.44
CA PHE A 77 5.11 -1.12 -0.61
C PHE A 77 5.93 -0.72 0.61
N ILE A 78 5.36 -0.79 1.83
CA ILE A 78 6.08 -0.42 3.07
C ILE A 78 7.30 -1.32 3.29
N TYR A 79 7.16 -2.62 3.04
CA TYR A 79 8.27 -3.56 3.14
C TYR A 79 9.37 -3.25 2.12
N ALA A 80 9.03 -3.05 0.86
CA ALA A 80 9.99 -2.68 -0.18
C ALA A 80 10.69 -1.36 0.17
N LYS A 81 9.94 -0.33 0.56
CA LYS A 81 10.46 0.98 0.97
C LYS A 81 11.48 0.86 2.11
N GLY A 82 11.21 0.01 3.10
CA GLY A 82 12.10 -0.23 4.23
C GLY A 82 13.43 -0.90 3.87
N ASN A 83 13.47 -1.66 2.77
CA ASN A 83 14.69 -2.33 2.29
C ASN A 83 15.62 -1.42 1.48
N PHE A 84 15.13 -0.25 1.03
CA PHE A 84 15.90 0.69 0.20
C PHE A 84 15.95 2.09 0.83
N PRO A 85 16.88 2.35 1.76
CA PRO A 85 16.98 3.64 2.46
C PRO A 85 17.19 4.85 1.54
N MET A 86 17.81 4.66 0.37
CA MET A 86 17.96 5.73 -0.64
C MET A 86 16.65 6.16 -1.29
N ILE A 87 15.61 5.30 -1.24
CA ILE A 87 14.27 5.56 -1.75
C ILE A 87 13.34 6.07 -0.64
N SER A 88 13.57 5.65 0.61
CA SER A 88 12.62 5.80 1.71
C SER A 88 12.34 7.24 2.13
N ASP A 89 13.32 8.13 2.01
CA ASP A 89 13.22 9.50 2.50
C ASP A 89 12.76 10.49 1.41
N ASP A 90 12.73 10.05 0.15
CA ASP A 90 12.32 10.85 -1.00
C ASP A 90 10.88 10.53 -1.42
N LEU A 91 10.09 11.59 -1.60
CA LEU A 91 8.68 11.46 -1.93
C LEU A 91 8.47 10.95 -3.36
N VAL A 92 9.28 11.41 -4.31
CA VAL A 92 9.13 11.08 -5.73
C VAL A 92 9.51 9.62 -5.98
N ASN A 93 10.65 9.17 -5.46
CA ASN A 93 11.09 7.78 -5.53
C ASN A 93 10.13 6.85 -4.80
N SER A 94 9.60 7.26 -3.63
CA SER A 94 8.57 6.49 -2.94
C SER A 94 7.29 6.38 -3.78
N TYR A 95 6.91 7.43 -4.52
CA TYR A 95 5.77 7.38 -5.43
C TYR A 95 6.02 6.42 -6.61
N HIS A 96 7.20 6.45 -7.22
CA HIS A 96 7.56 5.48 -8.27
C HIS A 96 7.54 4.05 -7.76
N LEU A 97 8.06 3.80 -6.55
CA LEU A 97 8.02 2.48 -5.93
C LEU A 97 6.58 2.01 -5.68
N LEU A 98 5.68 2.90 -5.27
CA LEU A 98 4.26 2.59 -5.14
C LEU A 98 3.66 2.13 -6.48
N LEU A 99 3.95 2.85 -7.57
CA LEU A 99 3.46 2.47 -8.90
C LEU A 99 3.99 1.08 -9.33
N CYS A 100 5.25 0.77 -9.05
CA CYS A 100 5.81 -0.57 -9.31
C CYS A 100 5.09 -1.66 -8.48
N ALA A 101 4.79 -1.39 -7.21
CA ALA A 101 4.05 -2.34 -6.37
C ALA A 101 2.61 -2.56 -6.88
N LEU A 102 1.93 -1.49 -7.30
CA LEU A 102 0.61 -1.56 -7.92
C LEU A 102 0.62 -2.34 -9.23
N ASP A 103 1.58 -2.08 -10.11
CA ASP A 103 1.74 -2.77 -11.39
C ASP A 103 1.95 -4.28 -11.19
N LEU A 104 2.83 -4.66 -10.26
CA LEU A 104 3.05 -6.06 -9.89
C LEU A 104 1.76 -6.72 -9.39
N VAL A 105 1.02 -6.05 -8.51
CA VAL A 105 -0.23 -6.57 -7.94
C VAL A 105 -1.32 -6.66 -9.01
N TYR A 106 -1.43 -5.67 -9.90
CA TYR A 106 -2.34 -5.68 -11.04
C TYR A 106 -2.06 -6.84 -11.99
N GLY A 107 -0.79 -7.05 -12.37
CA GLY A 107 -0.38 -8.17 -13.21
C GLY A 107 -0.75 -9.53 -12.62
N ASN A 108 -0.58 -9.70 -11.29
CA ASN A 108 -1.00 -10.92 -10.59
C ASN A 108 -2.54 -11.08 -10.52
N ALA A 109 -3.27 -9.98 -10.32
CA ALA A 109 -4.73 -10.00 -10.30
C ALA A 109 -5.35 -10.41 -11.64
N LEU A 110 -4.72 -10.04 -12.77
CA LEU A 110 -5.16 -10.46 -14.11
C LEU A 110 -5.05 -11.97 -14.35
N GLN A 111 -4.13 -12.63 -13.67
CA GLN A 111 -3.92 -14.09 -13.74
C GLN A 111 -4.92 -14.87 -12.87
N CYS A 112 -5.62 -14.19 -11.95
CA CYS A 112 -6.58 -14.82 -11.06
C CYS A 112 -7.87 -15.20 -11.80
N SER A 113 -8.44 -16.37 -11.48
CA SER A 113 -9.69 -16.83 -12.10
C SER A 113 -10.88 -15.92 -11.78
N ASN A 114 -10.84 -15.18 -10.66
CA ASN A 114 -11.84 -14.21 -10.25
C ASN A 114 -11.50 -12.75 -10.63
N ARG A 115 -10.62 -12.50 -11.62
CA ARG A 115 -10.19 -11.13 -12.01
C ARG A 115 -11.32 -10.13 -12.24
N LYS A 116 -12.47 -10.58 -12.78
CA LYS A 116 -13.66 -9.73 -13.05
C LYS A 116 -14.31 -9.19 -11.77
N GLU A 117 -14.09 -9.87 -10.65
CA GLU A 117 -14.54 -9.46 -9.31
C GLU A 117 -13.53 -8.49 -8.66
N LEU A 118 -12.28 -8.50 -9.12
CA LEU A 118 -11.18 -7.73 -8.54
C LEU A 118 -10.94 -6.39 -9.24
N VAL A 119 -10.82 -6.42 -10.57
CA VAL A 119 -10.39 -5.27 -11.38
C VAL A 119 -11.59 -4.37 -11.71
N ASN A 120 -11.35 -3.06 -11.68
CA ASN A 120 -12.33 -2.07 -12.10
C ASN A 120 -12.57 -2.17 -13.62
N PRO A 121 -13.80 -2.45 -14.09
CA PRO A 121 -14.08 -2.59 -15.52
C PRO A 121 -13.90 -1.28 -16.31
N ASN A 122 -13.92 -0.13 -15.65
CA ASN A 122 -13.70 1.18 -16.28
C ASN A 122 -12.20 1.53 -16.40
N PHE A 123 -11.31 0.68 -15.88
CA PHE A 123 -9.88 0.91 -15.95
C PHE A 123 -9.38 0.74 -17.39
N LYS A 124 -8.88 1.83 -17.98
CA LYS A 124 -8.39 1.89 -19.37
C LYS A 124 -7.16 1.02 -19.65
N GLY A 125 -6.55 0.41 -18.63
CA GLY A 125 -5.43 -0.53 -18.76
C GLY A 125 -5.83 -1.97 -19.09
N LEU A 126 -7.13 -2.26 -19.22
CA LEU A 126 -7.63 -3.50 -19.78
C LEU A 126 -7.65 -3.37 -21.32
N SER A 127 -6.58 -3.79 -21.99
CA SER A 127 -6.65 -4.02 -23.45
C SER A 127 -7.68 -5.10 -23.77
N GLU A 128 -8.49 -4.87 -24.80
CA GLU A 128 -9.58 -5.76 -25.30
C GLU A 128 -9.19 -7.24 -25.42
#